data_AF-A0A7Z7FP54-F1
#
_entry.id   AF-A0A7Z7FP54-F1
#
_cell.length_a   1.000
_cell.length_b   1.000
_cell.length_c   1.000
_cell.angle_alpha   90.00
_cell.angle_beta   90.00
_cell.angle_gamma   90.00
#
_symmetry.space_group_name_H-M   'P 1'
#
loop_
_entity.id
_entity.type
_entity.pdbx_description
1 polymer ?
#
loop_
_entity_poly.entity_id
_entity_poly.type
_entity_poly.pdbx_seq_one_letter_code
_entity_poly.pdbx_strand_id
1 'polypeptide(L)'
;MENYLSTIQSWFGSGFYGRHLSLVLREIGKRHPKALTSFICIACGIPAKELNGASFVTEFRFQGRQGTRSADLAVLIGDDEIPRVLVEIKYFDKPLSETKTKPAQLDDYEHWQEREPGRNVLLLSREMHNSHTLDVRRWNDLARHLTAHISGSDLVAMLVDYLKEEGIVMQKVDPHKLLKYFKSLTFGRHGAGMLAKNIDGPAEFTKLLRNLQLIASTLHPHFRGAWSSHNVITPSVDFKIHQRLKVPGKTDAYTVGDQFLNNALREGGFVDSHAQYSLGHGRTYLRIRIGLRVYVTGASIKLASPETWLFVEAVGGSLNRADLEYFREQKIGYDMVTKNADVKTATIEKHIHRMLLGLVKDVRGDRNAPITVSQREALTRLDKSLTKDMIPV
;
A
#
# COMPACT_ATOMS: atom_id res chain seq x y z
N MET A 1 8.68 5.23 39.46
CA MET A 1 7.89 4.33 38.59
C MET A 1 7.19 5.21 37.58
N GLU A 2 7.77 5.38 36.39
CA GLU A 2 7.12 6.12 35.31
C GLU A 2 6.06 5.22 34.66
N ASN A 3 4.88 5.79 34.41
CA ASN A 3 3.73 5.06 33.89
C ASN A 3 3.98 4.68 32.42
N TYR A 4 3.92 3.38 32.10
CA TYR A 4 4.06 2.84 30.73
C TYR A 4 3.25 3.64 29.69
N LEU A 5 2.06 4.12 30.07
CA LEU A 5 1.19 4.91 29.20
C LEU A 5 1.68 6.35 28.98
N SER A 6 2.30 7.00 29.99
CA SER A 6 2.88 8.34 29.81
C SER A 6 4.13 8.31 28.93
N THR A 7 4.92 7.24 29.03
CA THR A 7 6.09 7.03 28.17
C THR A 7 5.64 6.81 26.72
N ILE A 8 4.59 6.00 26.49
CA ILE A 8 3.97 5.81 25.17
C ILE A 8 3.41 7.11 24.57
N GLN A 9 2.73 7.95 25.36
CA GLN A 9 2.22 9.24 24.87
C GLN A 9 3.35 10.20 24.44
N SER A 10 4.48 10.20 25.16
CA SER A 10 5.66 11.00 24.78
C SER A 10 6.34 10.48 23.49
N TRP A 11 6.21 9.18 23.22
CA TRP A 11 6.83 8.48 22.09
C TRP A 11 6.17 8.82 20.74
N PHE A 12 4.87 9.04 20.71
CA PHE A 12 4.14 9.42 19.49
C PHE A 12 4.18 10.93 19.18
N GLY A 13 4.61 11.77 20.12
CA GLY A 13 4.78 13.22 19.90
C GLY A 13 6.13 13.63 19.27
N SER A 14 7.11 12.73 19.24
CA SER A 14 8.48 13.01 18.76
C SER A 14 8.79 12.19 17.51
N GLY A 15 9.36 12.81 16.47
CA GLY A 15 9.49 12.24 15.11
C GLY A 15 10.44 11.04 14.92
N PHE A 16 10.41 10.05 15.81
CA PHE A 16 11.27 8.85 15.87
C PHE A 16 10.50 7.56 15.57
N TYR A 17 9.86 7.48 14.41
CA TYR A 17 8.77 6.52 14.17
C TYR A 17 9.15 5.02 14.14
N GLY A 18 10.34 4.62 13.69
CA GLY A 18 10.74 3.19 13.61
C GLY A 18 11.17 2.57 14.95
N ARG A 19 11.87 3.33 15.77
CA ARG A 19 12.45 2.89 17.07
C ARG A 19 11.37 2.54 18.10
N HIS A 20 10.20 3.17 18.03
CA HIS A 20 9.10 2.84 18.92
C HIS A 20 8.46 1.49 18.60
N LEU A 21 8.47 1.08 17.32
CA LEU A 21 7.92 -0.21 16.93
C LEU A 21 8.79 -1.35 17.43
N SER A 22 10.11 -1.20 17.44
CA SER A 22 10.98 -2.23 18.02
C SER A 22 10.74 -2.39 19.53
N LEU A 23 10.49 -1.29 20.26
CA LEU A 23 10.10 -1.34 21.68
C LEU A 23 8.76 -2.03 21.89
N VAL A 24 7.74 -1.73 21.07
CA VAL A 24 6.43 -2.40 21.13
C VAL A 24 6.57 -3.89 20.80
N LEU A 25 7.31 -4.25 19.75
CA LEU A 25 7.57 -5.64 19.39
C LEU A 25 8.33 -6.36 20.50
N ARG A 26 9.33 -5.74 21.12
CA ARG A 26 10.01 -6.31 22.29
C ARG A 26 9.04 -6.63 23.42
N GLU A 27 8.14 -5.71 23.73
CA GLU A 27 7.16 -5.90 24.81
C GLU A 27 6.13 -6.98 24.47
N ILE A 28 5.69 -7.06 23.20
CA ILE A 28 4.87 -8.19 22.71
C ILE A 28 5.65 -9.49 22.85
N GLY A 29 6.92 -9.52 22.43
CA GLY A 29 7.78 -10.70 22.54
C GLY A 29 8.00 -11.16 23.98
N LYS A 30 8.06 -10.23 24.93
CA LYS A 30 8.17 -10.53 26.37
C LYS A 30 6.89 -11.11 26.95
N ARG A 31 5.72 -10.53 26.63
CA ARG A 31 4.42 -10.93 27.23
C ARG A 31 3.74 -12.07 26.48
N HIS A 32 3.91 -12.12 25.17
CA HIS A 32 3.28 -13.06 24.25
C HIS A 32 4.30 -13.56 23.20
N PRO A 33 5.38 -14.23 23.63
CA PRO A 33 6.50 -14.63 22.75
C PRO A 33 6.05 -15.43 21.53
N LYS A 34 5.02 -16.28 21.68
CA LYS A 34 4.46 -17.06 20.58
C LYS A 34 4.03 -16.20 19.40
N ALA A 35 3.43 -15.02 19.63
CA ALA A 35 2.93 -14.15 18.56
C ALA A 35 4.02 -13.63 17.61
N LEU A 36 5.24 -13.43 18.12
CA LEU A 36 6.37 -12.99 17.28
C LEU A 36 7.26 -14.15 16.83
N THR A 37 7.52 -15.13 17.69
CA THR A 37 8.34 -16.29 17.33
C THR A 37 7.69 -17.10 16.20
N SER A 38 6.36 -17.30 16.19
CA SER A 38 5.71 -17.99 15.07
C SER A 38 5.81 -17.22 13.77
N PHE A 39 5.74 -15.89 13.81
CA PHE A 39 5.94 -15.06 12.63
C PHE A 39 7.37 -15.20 12.10
N ILE A 40 8.37 -15.08 12.97
CA ILE A 40 9.78 -15.14 12.61
C ILE A 40 10.16 -16.52 12.06
N CYS A 41 9.65 -17.60 12.66
CA CYS A 41 9.80 -18.96 12.14
C CYS A 41 9.28 -19.09 10.70
N ILE A 42 8.10 -18.55 10.41
CA ILE A 42 7.53 -18.55 9.06
C ILE A 42 8.34 -17.64 8.12
N ALA A 43 8.76 -16.48 8.61
CA ALA A 43 9.47 -15.48 7.81
C ALA A 43 10.85 -15.99 7.39
N CYS A 44 11.62 -16.55 8.30
CA CYS A 44 13.00 -16.98 8.08
C CYS A 44 13.15 -18.50 7.85
N GLY A 45 12.05 -19.25 7.76
CA GLY A 45 12.10 -20.71 7.61
C GLY A 45 12.73 -21.46 8.79
N ILE A 46 12.71 -20.86 9.99
CA ILE A 46 13.30 -21.44 11.20
C ILE A 46 12.30 -22.43 11.83
N PRO A 47 12.70 -23.67 12.16
CA PRO A 47 11.85 -24.60 12.90
C PRO A 47 11.39 -24.02 14.25
N ALA A 48 10.10 -24.13 14.57
CA ALA A 48 9.52 -23.53 15.78
C ALA A 48 10.24 -23.91 17.09
N LYS A 49 10.77 -25.13 17.17
CA LYS A 49 11.53 -25.62 18.32
C LYS A 49 12.81 -24.81 18.60
N GLU A 50 13.39 -24.16 17.59
CA GLU A 50 14.64 -23.40 17.73
C GLU A 50 14.42 -22.01 18.34
N LEU A 51 13.19 -21.47 18.28
CA LEU A 51 12.84 -20.22 18.94
C LEU A 51 12.10 -20.43 20.27
N ASN A 52 12.11 -21.64 20.82
CA ASN A 52 11.58 -21.90 22.15
C ASN A 52 12.42 -21.19 23.22
N GLY A 53 11.76 -20.45 24.11
CA GLY A 53 12.46 -19.66 25.13
C GLY A 53 13.15 -18.41 24.58
N ALA A 54 12.75 -17.95 23.38
CA ALA A 54 13.32 -16.74 22.80
C ALA A 54 13.07 -15.51 23.68
N SER A 55 14.12 -14.70 23.84
CA SER A 55 14.07 -13.37 24.43
C SER A 55 14.31 -12.30 23.36
N PHE A 56 13.76 -11.11 23.59
CA PHE A 56 13.77 -10.02 22.63
C PHE A 56 14.51 -8.82 23.21
N VAL A 57 15.52 -8.33 22.50
CA VAL A 57 16.37 -7.20 22.92
C VAL A 57 16.36 -6.14 21.84
N THR A 58 16.11 -4.89 22.22
CA THR A 58 16.15 -3.75 21.30
C THR A 58 17.53 -3.14 21.23
N GLU A 59 17.88 -2.53 20.09
CA GLU A 59 19.14 -1.79 19.90
C GLU A 59 20.40 -2.64 20.08
N PHE A 60 20.30 -3.94 19.76
CA PHE A 60 21.39 -4.89 19.93
C PHE A 60 22.58 -4.51 19.05
N ARG A 61 23.77 -4.39 19.65
CA ARG A 61 24.98 -4.02 18.92
C ARG A 61 25.65 -5.25 18.33
N PHE A 62 25.94 -5.21 17.04
CA PHE A 62 26.62 -6.27 16.32
C PHE A 62 27.75 -5.72 15.45
N GLN A 63 28.69 -6.59 15.09
CA GLN A 63 29.81 -6.21 14.24
C GLN A 63 29.47 -6.48 12.77
N GLY A 64 29.21 -5.41 12.02
CA GLY A 64 29.06 -5.42 10.57
C GLY A 64 30.40 -5.42 9.83
N ARG A 65 30.32 -5.30 8.50
CA ARG A 65 31.47 -5.21 7.59
C ARG A 65 32.20 -3.86 7.71
N GLN A 66 31.44 -2.78 7.84
CA GLN A 66 31.91 -1.40 7.89
C GLN A 66 32.09 -0.88 9.33
N GLY A 67 31.86 -1.72 10.34
CA GLY A 67 32.01 -1.38 11.76
C GLY A 67 30.86 -1.88 12.61
N THR A 68 30.81 -1.40 13.86
CA THR A 68 29.73 -1.74 14.79
C THR A 68 28.42 -1.07 14.38
N ARG A 69 27.35 -1.85 14.39
CA ARG A 69 25.98 -1.44 14.08
C ARG A 69 25.05 -1.78 15.22
N SER A 70 23.85 -1.23 15.20
CA SER A 70 22.79 -1.51 16.15
C SER A 70 21.56 -1.96 15.36
N ALA A 71 21.06 -3.14 15.69
CA ALA A 71 19.83 -3.67 15.12
C ALA A 71 18.63 -3.21 15.95
N ASP A 72 17.51 -2.94 15.27
CA ASP A 72 16.29 -2.48 15.95
C ASP A 72 15.81 -3.49 16.99
N LEU A 73 15.83 -4.78 16.64
CA LEU A 73 15.47 -5.88 17.52
C LEU A 73 16.36 -7.10 17.26
N ALA A 74 16.71 -7.82 18.32
CA ALA A 74 17.44 -9.07 18.29
C ALA A 74 16.68 -10.14 19.06
N VAL A 75 16.76 -11.37 18.57
CA VAL A 75 16.10 -12.55 19.14
C VAL A 75 17.19 -13.50 19.64
N LEU A 76 17.27 -13.67 20.94
CA LEU A 76 18.25 -14.55 21.60
C LEU A 76 17.54 -15.78 22.15
N ILE A 77 18.24 -16.91 22.24
CA ILE A 77 17.71 -18.18 22.73
C ILE A 77 18.40 -18.54 24.03
N GLY A 78 17.63 -18.80 25.09
CA GLY A 78 18.20 -19.08 26.41
C GLY A 78 19.09 -17.94 26.90
N ASP A 79 20.30 -18.28 27.34
CA ASP A 79 21.31 -17.35 27.85
C ASP A 79 22.39 -17.01 26.80
N ASP A 80 22.15 -17.31 25.52
CA ASP A 80 23.11 -17.04 24.44
C ASP A 80 23.34 -15.52 24.30
N GLU A 81 24.61 -15.11 24.22
CA GLU A 81 24.99 -13.70 23.97
C GLU A 81 24.86 -13.31 22.50
N ILE A 82 24.79 -14.31 21.60
CA ILE A 82 24.72 -14.11 20.15
C ILE A 82 23.27 -14.35 19.71
N PRO A 83 22.63 -13.40 19.01
CA PRO A 83 21.25 -13.55 18.60
C PRO A 83 21.12 -14.56 17.45
N ARG A 84 20.04 -15.33 17.49
CA ARG A 84 19.59 -16.21 16.40
C ARG A 84 19.06 -15.42 15.22
N VAL A 85 18.38 -14.31 15.49
CA VAL A 85 17.77 -13.45 14.47
C VAL A 85 18.01 -11.98 14.80
N LEU A 86 18.43 -11.20 13.80
CA LEU A 86 18.36 -9.75 13.84
C LEU A 86 17.17 -9.26 13.01
N VAL A 87 16.45 -8.27 13.51
CA VAL A 87 15.32 -7.64 12.81
C VAL A 87 15.61 -6.16 12.62
N GLU A 88 15.52 -5.71 11.37
CA GLU A 88 15.62 -4.30 10.98
C GLU A 88 14.23 -3.79 10.57
N ILE A 89 13.84 -2.62 11.08
CA ILE A 89 12.54 -2.02 10.86
C ILE A 89 12.65 -0.78 9.96
N LYS A 90 12.05 -0.85 8.78
CA LYS A 90 11.90 0.27 7.84
C LYS A 90 10.46 0.76 7.85
N TYR A 91 10.22 1.92 8.48
CA TYR A 91 8.87 2.45 8.73
C TYR A 91 8.54 3.68 7.87
N PHE A 92 9.38 4.71 7.95
CA PHE A 92 9.42 5.86 7.03
C PHE A 92 10.89 6.19 6.84
N ASP A 93 11.56 5.54 5.90
CA ASP A 93 12.85 6.07 5.47
C ASP A 93 12.56 7.36 4.71
N LYS A 94 12.44 8.47 5.46
CA LYS A 94 12.70 9.78 4.90
C LYS A 94 14.02 9.63 4.17
N PRO A 95 14.09 9.99 2.89
CA PRO A 95 15.37 10.18 2.25
C PRO A 95 15.99 11.32 3.04
N LEU A 96 16.98 11.02 3.87
CA LEU A 96 17.82 12.05 4.46
C LEU A 96 18.32 12.88 3.27
N SER A 97 18.02 14.18 3.29
CA SER A 97 18.19 15.09 2.17
C SER A 97 19.65 15.27 1.70
N GLU A 98 20.61 14.62 2.37
CA GLU A 98 22.04 14.69 2.02
C GLU A 98 22.75 13.33 2.06
N THR A 99 22.04 12.24 2.34
CA THR A 99 22.65 10.92 2.28
C THR A 99 21.85 10.04 1.35
N LYS A 100 22.51 9.58 0.28
CA LYS A 100 22.25 8.28 -0.32
C LYS A 100 22.27 7.22 0.78
N THR A 101 21.23 7.08 1.59
CA THR A 101 21.17 6.02 2.59
C THR A 101 21.04 4.70 1.85
N LYS A 102 21.81 3.68 2.18
CA LYS A 102 23.27 3.52 2.08
C LYS A 102 23.37 2.01 1.83
N PRO A 103 23.85 1.53 0.66
CA PRO A 103 24.09 0.08 0.46
C PRO A 103 24.79 -0.56 1.68
N ALA A 104 25.70 0.21 2.29
CA ALA A 104 26.44 -0.13 3.50
C ALA A 104 25.63 -0.59 4.74
N GLN A 105 24.33 -0.30 4.89
CA GLN A 105 23.56 -0.83 6.03
C GLN A 105 23.13 -2.28 5.81
N LEU A 106 22.64 -2.63 4.61
CA LEU A 106 22.24 -4.00 4.31
C LEU A 106 23.47 -4.91 4.18
N ASP A 107 24.56 -4.39 3.60
CA ASP A 107 25.84 -5.11 3.52
C ASP A 107 26.38 -5.53 4.91
N ASP A 108 26.12 -4.72 5.95
CA ASP A 108 26.53 -5.03 7.33
C ASP A 108 25.72 -6.18 7.93
N TYR A 109 24.42 -6.25 7.61
CA TYR A 109 23.54 -7.35 8.01
C TYR A 109 23.86 -8.65 7.27
N GLU A 110 24.05 -8.57 5.96
CA GLU A 110 24.47 -9.70 5.11
C GLU A 110 25.77 -10.30 5.64
N HIS A 111 26.78 -9.45 5.88
CA HIS A 111 28.05 -9.88 6.46
C HIS A 111 27.90 -10.50 7.85
N TRP A 112 26.99 -10.00 8.69
CA TRP A 112 26.74 -10.61 10.01
C TRP A 112 26.11 -11.99 9.90
N GLN A 113 25.19 -12.17 8.94
CA GLN A 113 24.51 -13.43 8.66
C GLN A 113 25.48 -14.49 8.10
N GLU A 114 26.37 -14.08 7.18
CA GLU A 114 27.34 -14.98 6.53
C GLU A 114 28.43 -15.50 7.47
N ARG A 115 28.69 -14.80 8.59
CA ARG A 115 29.75 -15.16 9.54
C ARG A 115 29.52 -16.48 10.26
N GLU A 116 28.29 -16.91 10.44
CA GLU A 116 27.99 -18.12 11.18
C GLU A 116 26.71 -18.80 10.68
N PRO A 117 26.75 -20.12 10.41
CA PRO A 117 25.58 -20.86 9.98
C PRO A 117 24.42 -20.72 10.96
N GLY A 118 23.22 -20.45 10.42
CA GLY A 118 21.99 -20.39 11.19
C GLY A 118 21.65 -19.01 11.76
N ARG A 119 22.50 -18.00 11.60
CA ARG A 119 22.06 -16.61 11.80
C ARG A 119 21.05 -16.25 10.71
N ASN A 120 20.03 -15.49 11.09
CA ASN A 120 19.02 -15.00 10.16
C ASN A 120 18.82 -13.50 10.33
N VAL A 121 18.48 -12.81 9.25
CA VAL A 121 18.13 -11.39 9.28
C VAL A 121 16.77 -11.21 8.64
N LEU A 122 15.88 -10.55 9.38
CA LEU A 122 14.54 -10.20 8.95
C LEU A 122 14.41 -8.68 8.75
N LEU A 123 14.15 -8.26 7.52
CA LEU A 123 13.82 -6.87 7.20
C LEU A 123 12.30 -6.68 7.17
N LEU A 124 11.77 -5.88 8.10
CA LEU A 124 10.36 -5.48 8.13
C LEU A 124 10.20 -4.12 7.46
N SER A 125 9.59 -4.07 6.29
CA SER A 125 9.42 -2.82 5.52
C SER A 125 7.98 -2.53 5.11
N ARG A 126 7.70 -1.25 4.86
CA ARG A 126 6.50 -0.83 4.13
C ARG A 126 6.63 -1.10 2.63
N GLU A 127 7.81 -0.87 2.07
CA GLU A 127 8.10 -1.00 0.64
C GLU A 127 8.65 -2.40 0.32
N MET A 128 8.59 -2.80 -0.95
CA MET A 128 9.32 -4.01 -1.40
C MET A 128 10.79 -3.65 -1.47
N HIS A 129 11.61 -4.25 -0.60
CA HIS A 129 13.04 -4.30 -0.82
C HIS A 129 13.39 -5.61 -1.51
N ASN A 130 14.10 -5.51 -2.62
CA ASN A 130 14.71 -6.67 -3.26
C ASN A 130 16.08 -6.88 -2.60
N SER A 131 16.14 -7.79 -1.61
CA SER A 131 17.39 -8.40 -1.15
C SER A 131 17.38 -9.86 -1.57
N HIS A 132 18.54 -10.36 -2.03
CA HIS A 132 18.69 -11.75 -2.48
C HIS A 132 19.09 -12.69 -1.34
N THR A 133 19.50 -12.13 -0.20
CA THR A 133 20.19 -12.82 0.90
C THR A 133 19.45 -12.67 2.23
N LEU A 134 18.75 -11.54 2.42
CA LEU A 134 17.99 -11.25 3.64
C LEU A 134 16.51 -11.62 3.47
N ASP A 135 15.88 -12.08 4.55
CA ASP A 135 14.44 -12.30 4.56
C ASP A 135 13.72 -10.97 4.63
N VAL A 136 13.01 -10.59 3.57
CA VAL A 136 12.20 -9.37 3.56
C VAL A 136 10.72 -9.71 3.74
N ARG A 137 10.06 -9.06 4.71
CA ARG A 137 8.62 -9.17 4.92
C ARG A 137 8.00 -7.78 5.06
N ARG A 138 6.74 -7.65 4.64
CA ARG A 138 6.03 -6.38 4.82
C ARG A 138 5.37 -6.31 6.20
N TRP A 139 5.16 -5.09 6.67
CA TRP A 139 4.29 -4.82 7.81
C TRP A 139 2.90 -5.45 7.66
N ASN A 140 2.39 -5.53 6.44
CA ASN A 140 1.12 -6.18 6.14
C ASN A 140 1.12 -7.68 6.50
N ASP A 141 2.23 -8.37 6.28
CA ASP A 141 2.35 -9.80 6.61
C ASP A 141 2.42 -10.02 8.11
N LEU A 142 3.17 -9.17 8.82
CA LEU A 142 3.23 -9.18 10.28
C LEU A 142 1.87 -8.88 10.90
N ALA A 143 1.18 -7.81 10.46
CA ALA A 143 -0.14 -7.47 11.01
C ALA A 143 -1.19 -8.55 10.74
N ARG A 144 -1.15 -9.19 9.55
CA ARG A 144 -2.01 -10.33 9.23
C ARG A 144 -1.75 -11.50 10.19
N HIS A 145 -0.48 -11.82 10.43
CA HIS A 145 -0.10 -12.86 11.38
C HIS A 145 -0.59 -12.54 12.81
N LEU A 146 -0.31 -11.31 13.27
CA LEU A 146 -0.69 -10.83 14.59
C LEU A 146 -2.20 -10.79 14.82
N THR A 147 -3.01 -10.69 13.76
CA THR A 147 -4.48 -10.71 13.86
C THR A 147 -5.00 -11.97 14.56
N ALA A 148 -4.32 -13.11 14.42
CA ALA A 148 -4.67 -14.34 15.12
C ALA A 148 -4.43 -14.29 16.63
N HIS A 149 -3.67 -13.29 17.11
CA HIS A 149 -3.25 -13.15 18.50
C HIS A 149 -3.92 -11.96 19.23
N ILE A 150 -4.72 -11.16 18.53
CA ILE A 150 -5.38 -9.95 19.08
C ILE A 150 -6.23 -10.26 20.31
N SER A 151 -7.01 -11.35 20.28
CA SER A 151 -7.90 -11.73 21.39
C SER A 151 -7.16 -12.08 22.68
N GLY A 152 -5.87 -12.45 22.57
CA GLY A 152 -5.04 -12.80 23.72
C GLY A 152 -4.13 -11.66 24.21
N SER A 153 -4.13 -10.49 23.55
CA SER A 153 -3.23 -9.39 23.91
C SER A 153 -3.70 -8.03 23.39
N ASP A 154 -4.06 -7.13 24.32
CA ASP A 154 -4.40 -5.74 24.00
C ASP A 154 -3.24 -4.99 23.32
N LEU A 155 -1.99 -5.36 23.64
CA LEU A 155 -0.81 -4.76 23.02
C LEU A 155 -0.69 -5.15 21.55
N VAL A 156 -1.02 -6.41 21.23
CA VAL A 156 -1.08 -6.87 19.83
C VAL A 156 -2.23 -6.18 19.09
N ALA A 157 -3.40 -6.06 19.73
CA ALA A 157 -4.54 -5.33 19.19
C ALA A 157 -4.17 -3.90 18.82
N MET A 158 -3.57 -3.18 19.78
CA MET A 158 -3.12 -1.79 19.64
C MET A 158 -2.12 -1.63 18.50
N LEU A 159 -1.11 -2.51 18.39
CA LEU A 159 -0.13 -2.43 17.29
C LEU A 159 -0.81 -2.63 15.93
N VAL A 160 -1.68 -3.64 15.81
CA VAL A 160 -2.38 -3.93 14.55
C VAL A 160 -3.27 -2.75 14.14
N ASP A 161 -3.98 -2.15 15.08
CA ASP A 161 -4.87 -1.03 14.79
C ASP A 161 -4.09 0.25 14.46
N TYR A 162 -3.00 0.54 15.18
CA TYR A 162 -2.08 1.63 14.84
C TYR A 162 -1.54 1.50 13.40
N LEU A 163 -1.08 0.30 13.01
CA LEU A 163 -0.57 0.06 11.67
C LEU A 163 -1.65 0.25 10.58
N LYS A 164 -2.93 -0.04 10.88
CA LYS A 164 -4.06 0.22 9.97
C LYS A 164 -4.37 1.71 9.88
N GLU A 165 -4.38 2.42 11.00
CA GLU A 165 -4.69 3.84 11.06
C GLU A 165 -3.67 4.68 10.30
N GLU A 166 -2.39 4.37 10.48
CA GLU A 166 -1.26 4.98 9.76
C GLU A 166 -1.21 4.60 8.27
N GLY A 167 -2.10 3.71 7.82
CA GLY A 167 -2.16 3.28 6.43
C GLY A 167 -0.88 2.54 6.00
N ILE A 168 -0.39 1.65 6.86
CA ILE A 168 0.82 0.85 6.64
C ILE A 168 0.46 -0.60 6.27
N VAL A 169 -0.75 -1.02 6.64
CA VAL A 169 -1.29 -2.34 6.33
C VAL A 169 -2.65 -2.23 5.66
N MET A 170 -2.93 -3.20 4.79
CA MET A 170 -4.17 -3.26 4.04
C MET A 170 -5.33 -3.57 4.99
N GLN A 171 -6.38 -2.78 4.86
CA GLN A 171 -7.57 -2.87 5.69
C GLN A 171 -8.63 -3.69 4.96
N LYS A 172 -9.25 -4.62 5.68
CA LYS A 172 -10.48 -5.26 5.19
C LYS A 172 -11.57 -4.21 5.13
N VAL A 173 -12.24 -4.14 3.98
CA VAL A 173 -13.38 -3.24 3.77
C VAL A 173 -14.65 -4.07 3.75
N ASP A 174 -15.67 -3.65 4.49
CA ASP A 174 -16.98 -4.31 4.45
C ASP A 174 -17.63 -4.05 3.07
N PRO A 175 -17.82 -5.09 2.23
CA PRO A 175 -18.31 -4.93 0.87
C PRO A 175 -19.75 -4.41 0.83
N HIS A 176 -20.58 -4.77 1.82
CA HIS A 176 -21.98 -4.38 1.84
C HIS A 176 -22.13 -2.92 2.23
N LYS A 177 -21.38 -2.49 3.24
CA LYS A 177 -21.37 -1.11 3.70
C LYS A 177 -20.78 -0.18 2.65
N LEU A 178 -19.69 -0.58 1.98
CA LEU A 178 -19.10 0.20 0.89
C LEU A 178 -20.04 0.30 -0.32
N LEU A 179 -20.67 -0.81 -0.75
CA LEU A 179 -21.60 -0.79 -1.88
C LEU A 179 -22.83 0.09 -1.61
N LYS A 180 -23.37 0.06 -0.38
CA LYS A 180 -24.44 0.99 0.04
C LYS A 180 -23.99 2.44 -0.09
N TYR A 181 -22.79 2.76 0.37
CA TYR A 181 -22.24 4.10 0.20
C TYR A 181 -22.14 4.51 -1.27
N PHE A 182 -21.58 3.66 -2.13
CA PHE A 182 -21.51 3.94 -3.57
C PHE A 182 -22.86 4.12 -4.23
N LYS A 183 -23.90 3.39 -3.80
CA LYS A 183 -25.27 3.63 -4.25
C LYS A 183 -25.79 4.99 -3.81
N SER A 184 -25.50 5.41 -2.58
CA SER A 184 -25.91 6.75 -2.11
C SER A 184 -25.29 7.89 -2.93
N LEU A 185 -24.10 7.66 -3.51
CA LEU A 185 -23.41 8.61 -4.39
C LEU A 185 -23.95 8.61 -5.83
N THR A 186 -24.32 7.43 -6.34
CA THR A 186 -24.65 7.23 -7.77
C THR A 186 -26.15 7.23 -8.07
N PHE A 187 -27.02 7.03 -7.09
CA PHE A 187 -28.49 7.05 -7.27
C PHE A 187 -29.11 8.37 -6.83
N GLY A 188 -30.33 8.61 -7.30
CA GLY A 188 -31.16 9.72 -6.85
C GLY A 188 -31.57 9.60 -5.37
N ARG A 189 -32.07 10.71 -4.81
CA ARG A 189 -32.59 10.77 -3.43
C ARG A 189 -33.89 9.95 -3.22
N HIS A 190 -34.43 9.35 -4.27
CA HIS A 190 -35.60 8.47 -4.25
C HIS A 190 -35.18 7.04 -4.65
N GLY A 191 -35.82 6.01 -4.07
CA GLY A 191 -35.51 4.60 -4.38
C GLY A 191 -34.21 4.09 -3.76
N ALA A 192 -33.36 3.41 -4.54
CA ALA A 192 -32.17 2.71 -4.06
C ALA A 192 -31.17 3.61 -3.31
N GLY A 193 -31.05 4.90 -3.68
CA GLY A 193 -30.18 5.84 -2.97
C GLY A 193 -30.65 6.23 -1.57
N MET A 194 -31.97 6.21 -1.32
CA MET A 194 -32.55 6.45 0.01
C MET A 194 -32.36 5.25 0.94
N LEU A 195 -32.55 4.04 0.40
CA LEU A 195 -32.40 2.77 1.14
C LEU A 195 -30.93 2.39 1.40
N ALA A 196 -30.00 3.05 0.70
CA ALA A 196 -28.57 2.81 0.81
C ALA A 196 -27.85 3.72 1.82
N LYS A 197 -28.59 4.50 2.63
CA LYS A 197 -27.99 5.25 3.73
C LYS A 197 -27.44 4.28 4.78
N ASN A 198 -26.13 4.32 5.01
CA ASN A 198 -25.47 3.68 6.14
C ASN A 198 -24.42 4.62 6.75
N ILE A 199 -24.38 4.68 8.08
CA ILE A 199 -23.49 5.57 8.83
C ILE A 199 -22.02 5.15 8.62
N ASP A 200 -21.77 3.85 8.46
CA ASP A 200 -20.42 3.30 8.32
C ASP A 200 -19.85 3.38 6.90
N GLY A 201 -20.67 3.71 5.90
CA GLY A 201 -20.29 3.73 4.49
C GLY A 201 -19.06 4.61 4.19
N PRO A 202 -19.03 5.86 4.67
CA PRO A 202 -17.86 6.73 4.54
C PRO A 202 -16.59 6.14 5.17
N ALA A 203 -16.69 5.50 6.34
CA ALA A 203 -15.53 4.90 7.00
C ALA A 203 -14.95 3.75 6.16
N GLU A 204 -15.80 2.89 5.59
CA GLU A 204 -15.37 1.83 4.68
C GLU A 204 -14.75 2.40 3.39
N PHE A 205 -15.28 3.51 2.89
CA PHE A 205 -14.67 4.19 1.75
C PHE A 205 -13.30 4.78 2.07
N THR A 206 -13.11 5.37 3.27
CA THR A 206 -11.79 5.82 3.73
C THR A 206 -10.78 4.67 3.79
N LYS A 207 -11.18 3.49 4.25
CA LYS A 207 -10.31 2.28 4.22
C LYS A 207 -9.90 1.91 2.80
N LEU A 208 -10.83 1.97 1.84
CA LEU A 208 -10.53 1.73 0.43
C LEU A 208 -9.49 2.73 -0.12
N LEU A 209 -9.64 4.02 0.18
CA LEU A 209 -8.70 5.06 -0.25
C LEU A 209 -7.32 4.87 0.39
N ARG A 210 -7.25 4.48 1.67
CA ARG A 210 -5.98 4.13 2.34
C ARG A 210 -5.31 2.92 1.71
N ASN A 211 -6.07 1.87 1.37
CA ASN A 211 -5.55 0.71 0.65
C ASN A 211 -4.95 1.10 -0.72
N LEU A 212 -5.61 2.02 -1.41
CA LEU A 212 -5.11 2.53 -2.68
C LEU A 212 -3.82 3.37 -2.51
N GLN A 213 -3.75 4.17 -1.44
CA GLN A 213 -2.53 4.90 -1.08
C GLN A 213 -1.38 3.93 -0.79
N LEU A 214 -1.65 2.80 -0.15
CA LEU A 214 -0.67 1.75 0.11
C LEU A 214 -0.12 1.14 -1.16
N ILE A 215 -1.02 0.72 -2.07
CA ILE A 215 -0.65 0.21 -3.39
C ILE A 215 0.16 1.25 -4.18
N ALA A 216 -0.23 2.52 -4.09
CA ALA A 216 0.55 3.59 -4.72
C ALA A 216 1.94 3.68 -4.08
N SER A 217 2.02 3.64 -2.75
CA SER A 217 3.30 3.75 -2.03
C SER A 217 4.33 2.72 -2.50
N THR A 218 3.94 1.51 -2.88
CA THR A 218 4.88 0.51 -3.43
C THR A 218 5.49 0.91 -4.76
N LEU A 219 4.79 1.75 -5.54
CA LEU A 219 5.26 2.25 -6.83
C LEU A 219 5.99 3.59 -6.72
N HIS A 220 5.87 4.27 -5.57
CA HIS A 220 6.45 5.60 -5.35
C HIS A 220 7.97 5.68 -5.62
N PRO A 221 8.81 4.68 -5.24
CA PRO A 221 10.23 4.70 -5.58
C PRO A 221 10.50 4.80 -7.09
N HIS A 222 9.70 4.13 -7.92
CA HIS A 222 9.83 4.19 -9.38
C HIS A 222 9.54 5.58 -9.92
N PHE A 223 8.43 6.19 -9.48
CA PHE A 223 8.05 7.54 -9.88
C PHE A 223 9.06 8.58 -9.41
N ARG A 224 9.57 8.45 -8.19
CA ARG A 224 10.59 9.34 -7.64
C ARG A 224 11.92 9.23 -8.40
N GLY A 225 12.37 8.02 -8.73
CA GLY A 225 13.56 7.81 -9.56
C GLY A 225 13.39 8.31 -11.00
N ALA A 226 12.17 8.21 -11.55
CA ALA A 226 11.86 8.70 -12.88
C ALA A 226 11.86 10.23 -13.00
N TRP A 227 11.49 10.95 -11.94
CA TRP A 227 11.31 12.40 -11.97
C TRP A 227 12.10 13.11 -10.86
N SER A 228 13.43 13.00 -10.97
CA SER A 228 14.40 13.47 -9.98
C SER A 228 14.55 15.00 -9.89
N SER A 229 13.94 15.76 -10.80
CA SER A 229 14.13 17.22 -10.91
C SER A 229 13.27 18.04 -9.94
N HIS A 230 12.35 17.41 -9.19
CA HIS A 230 11.43 18.12 -8.30
C HIS A 230 11.35 17.45 -6.92
N ASN A 231 11.40 18.27 -5.87
CA ASN A 231 11.26 17.83 -4.49
C ASN A 231 9.82 17.32 -4.26
N VAL A 232 9.72 16.02 -3.93
CA VAL A 232 8.53 15.32 -3.41
C VAL A 232 7.41 15.07 -4.43
N ILE A 233 7.33 13.83 -4.94
CA ILE A 233 6.22 13.34 -5.77
C ILE A 233 5.32 12.44 -4.92
N THR A 234 4.68 12.99 -3.90
CA THR A 234 3.73 12.20 -3.12
C THR A 234 2.47 11.94 -3.96
N PRO A 235 2.01 10.67 -4.08
CA PRO A 235 0.76 10.41 -4.76
C PRO A 235 -0.37 11.11 -4.03
N SER A 236 -1.20 11.86 -4.76
CA SER A 236 -2.49 12.32 -4.23
C SER A 236 -3.53 11.24 -4.49
N VAL A 237 -4.44 11.03 -3.54
CA VAL A 237 -5.55 10.08 -3.66
C VAL A 237 -6.84 10.86 -3.77
N ASP A 238 -7.65 10.53 -4.76
CA ASP A 238 -8.90 11.21 -5.09
C ASP A 238 -9.91 10.21 -5.65
N PHE A 239 -11.14 10.66 -5.89
CA PHE A 239 -12.17 9.85 -6.53
C PHE A 239 -13.05 10.69 -7.48
N LYS A 240 -13.69 10.00 -8.42
CA LYS A 240 -14.66 10.56 -9.35
C LYS A 240 -15.91 9.71 -9.38
N ILE A 241 -17.04 10.35 -9.62
CA ILE A 241 -18.33 9.68 -9.79
C ILE A 241 -18.83 9.99 -11.19
N HIS A 242 -19.05 8.95 -11.99
CA HIS A 242 -19.63 9.06 -13.32
C HIS A 242 -21.07 8.54 -13.26
N GLN A 243 -22.05 9.43 -13.35
CA GLN A 243 -23.45 9.07 -13.16
C GLN A 243 -24.08 8.60 -14.47
N ARG A 244 -24.88 7.54 -14.38
CA ARG A 244 -25.72 7.03 -15.47
C ARG A 244 -27.15 7.50 -15.28
N LEU A 245 -27.72 8.12 -16.31
CA LEU A 245 -29.08 8.66 -16.29
C LEU A 245 -30.05 7.79 -17.10
N LYS A 246 -31.19 7.46 -16.49
CA LYS A 246 -32.34 6.88 -17.20
C LYS A 246 -33.18 8.00 -17.80
N VAL A 247 -33.26 8.08 -19.11
CA VAL A 247 -34.16 9.01 -19.80
C VAL A 247 -35.48 8.28 -20.11
N PRO A 248 -36.64 8.77 -19.65
CA PRO A 248 -37.92 8.18 -20.01
C PRO A 248 -38.08 8.08 -21.54
N GLY A 249 -38.40 6.89 -22.05
CA GLY A 249 -38.60 6.65 -23.49
C GLY A 249 -37.35 6.30 -24.31
N LYS A 250 -36.16 6.24 -23.70
CA LYS A 250 -34.94 5.70 -24.33
C LYS A 250 -34.50 4.42 -23.64
N THR A 251 -34.11 3.40 -24.43
CA THR A 251 -33.55 2.13 -23.94
C THR A 251 -32.11 2.28 -23.47
N ASP A 252 -31.36 3.20 -24.08
CA ASP A 252 -29.95 3.43 -23.75
C ASP A 252 -29.82 4.58 -22.77
N ALA A 253 -29.14 4.30 -21.66
CA ALA A 253 -28.81 5.31 -20.67
C ALA A 253 -27.41 5.85 -20.94
N TYR A 254 -27.27 7.17 -20.83
CA TYR A 254 -26.04 7.90 -21.17
C TYR A 254 -25.29 8.28 -19.89
N THR A 255 -23.95 8.25 -19.96
CA THR A 255 -23.06 8.75 -18.91
C THR A 255 -22.87 10.25 -19.12
N VAL A 256 -23.25 11.08 -18.14
CA VAL A 256 -23.15 12.55 -18.25
C VAL A 256 -22.05 13.08 -17.34
N GLY A 257 -21.18 13.94 -17.87
CA GLY A 257 -20.25 14.75 -17.09
C GLY A 257 -20.92 16.01 -16.53
N ASP A 258 -20.87 16.14 -15.20
CA ASP A 258 -21.19 17.22 -14.25
C ASP A 258 -22.05 18.46 -14.55
N GLN A 259 -22.50 18.79 -15.77
CA GLN A 259 -23.03 20.15 -16.00
C GLN A 259 -24.54 20.35 -15.79
N PHE A 260 -25.42 19.35 -15.89
CA PHE A 260 -26.83 19.50 -15.46
C PHE A 260 -27.46 18.14 -15.10
N LEU A 261 -27.06 17.57 -13.96
CA LEU A 261 -27.55 16.26 -13.51
C LEU A 261 -28.89 16.39 -12.76
N ASN A 262 -29.98 15.96 -13.40
CA ASN A 262 -31.26 15.78 -12.69
C ASN A 262 -31.15 14.55 -11.75
N ASN A 263 -31.10 14.82 -10.44
CA ASN A 263 -30.96 13.79 -9.41
C ASN A 263 -32.03 12.69 -9.49
N ALA A 264 -33.23 13.00 -9.97
CA ALA A 264 -34.32 12.02 -10.07
C ALA A 264 -34.09 10.97 -11.17
N LEU A 265 -33.23 11.26 -12.16
CA LEU A 265 -32.97 10.38 -13.31
C LEU A 265 -31.77 9.46 -13.11
N ARG A 266 -31.05 9.57 -11.98
CA ARG A 266 -29.86 8.77 -11.69
C ARG A 266 -30.23 7.31 -11.41
N GLU A 267 -29.63 6.38 -12.14
CA GLU A 267 -29.87 4.93 -12.01
C GLU A 267 -28.61 4.10 -11.74
N GLY A 268 -27.54 4.75 -11.28
CA GLY A 268 -26.27 4.12 -11.00
C GLY A 268 -25.13 4.86 -11.70
N GLY A 269 -24.02 4.16 -11.94
CA GLY A 269 -22.84 4.75 -12.54
C GLY A 269 -21.54 4.09 -12.12
N PHE A 270 -20.43 4.78 -12.35
CA PHE A 270 -19.11 4.35 -11.94
C PHE A 270 -18.59 5.19 -10.79
N VAL A 271 -17.92 4.56 -9.85
CA VAL A 271 -17.11 5.22 -8.83
C VAL A 271 -15.66 4.84 -9.08
N ASP A 272 -14.85 5.84 -9.46
CA ASP A 272 -13.44 5.69 -9.79
C ASP A 272 -12.60 6.26 -8.66
N SER A 273 -11.96 5.41 -7.86
CA SER A 273 -11.00 5.81 -6.83
C SER A 273 -9.58 5.66 -7.37
N HIS A 274 -8.75 6.70 -7.28
CA HIS A 274 -7.42 6.68 -7.89
C HIS A 274 -6.35 7.37 -7.05
N ALA A 275 -5.12 6.85 -7.11
CA ALA A 275 -3.92 7.56 -6.74
C ALA A 275 -3.30 8.17 -8.01
N GLN A 276 -2.73 9.37 -7.93
CA GLN A 276 -2.14 10.06 -9.07
C GLN A 276 -0.72 10.56 -8.78
N TYR A 277 0.18 10.32 -9.74
CA TYR A 277 1.54 10.84 -9.79
C TYR A 277 1.64 11.92 -10.84
N SER A 278 2.21 13.07 -10.48
CA SER A 278 2.48 14.15 -11.44
C SER A 278 3.89 14.02 -12.02
N LEU A 279 3.96 13.97 -13.34
CA LEU A 279 5.16 14.08 -14.18
C LEU A 279 5.11 15.45 -14.89
N GLY A 280 5.41 16.51 -14.15
CA GLY A 280 5.36 17.90 -14.63
C GLY A 280 4.25 18.73 -13.98
N HIS A 281 4.32 20.05 -14.20
CA HIS A 281 3.52 21.07 -13.51
C HIS A 281 2.84 22.01 -14.51
N GLY A 282 1.84 22.77 -14.06
CA GLY A 282 1.21 23.82 -14.86
C GLY A 282 0.39 23.28 -16.03
N ARG A 283 0.35 24.03 -17.16
CA ARG A 283 -0.52 23.72 -18.31
C ARG A 283 -0.09 22.50 -19.14
N THR A 284 1.13 22.01 -18.92
CA THR A 284 1.71 20.86 -19.62
C THR A 284 1.80 19.64 -18.72
N TYR A 285 1.02 19.58 -17.63
CA TYR A 285 1.06 18.44 -16.72
C TYR A 285 0.79 17.13 -17.47
N LEU A 286 1.52 16.09 -17.07
CA LEU A 286 1.21 14.70 -17.35
C LEU A 286 1.03 14.02 -16.00
N ARG A 287 -0.09 13.34 -15.79
CA ARG A 287 -0.38 12.59 -14.59
C ARG A 287 -0.59 11.14 -14.95
N ILE A 288 0.01 10.25 -14.19
CA ILE A 288 -0.32 8.83 -14.26
C ILE A 288 -1.21 8.51 -13.07
N ARG A 289 -2.40 8.00 -13.35
CA ARG A 289 -3.34 7.54 -12.34
C ARG A 289 -3.36 6.03 -12.33
N ILE A 290 -3.47 5.48 -11.13
CA ILE A 290 -3.68 4.07 -10.87
C ILE A 290 -4.88 3.97 -9.93
N GLY A 291 -5.82 3.08 -10.21
CA GLY A 291 -7.08 3.13 -9.49
C GLY A 291 -7.94 1.90 -9.61
N LEU A 292 -9.11 2.05 -9.02
CA LEU A 292 -10.20 1.11 -8.97
C LEU A 292 -11.45 1.77 -9.52
N ARG A 293 -12.11 1.11 -10.46
CA ARG A 293 -13.43 1.47 -10.98
C ARG A 293 -14.45 0.46 -10.49
N VAL A 294 -15.54 0.94 -9.92
CA VAL A 294 -16.67 0.11 -9.46
C VAL A 294 -17.93 0.53 -10.17
N TYR A 295 -18.58 -0.40 -10.87
CA TYR A 295 -19.84 -0.17 -11.54
C TYR A 295 -21.03 -0.51 -10.63
N VAL A 296 -21.89 0.47 -10.41
CA VAL A 296 -23.01 0.43 -9.47
C VAL A 296 -24.31 0.51 -10.25
N THR A 297 -25.19 -0.48 -10.09
CA THR A 297 -26.49 -0.54 -10.81
C THR A 297 -27.66 -0.85 -9.87
N GLY A 298 -28.88 -0.50 -10.29
CA GLY A 298 -30.08 -0.61 -9.45
C GLY A 298 -30.49 -2.06 -9.18
N ALA A 299 -30.16 -2.99 -10.07
CA ALA A 299 -30.41 -4.43 -9.92
C ALA A 299 -29.65 -5.06 -8.74
N SER A 300 -28.59 -4.40 -8.26
CA SER A 300 -27.78 -4.88 -7.13
C SER A 300 -28.43 -4.70 -5.75
N ILE A 301 -29.72 -4.38 -5.65
CA ILE A 301 -30.45 -4.42 -4.36
C ILE A 301 -30.40 -5.84 -3.77
N LYS A 302 -30.35 -6.87 -4.61
CA LYS A 302 -29.88 -8.20 -4.22
C LYS A 302 -28.36 -8.21 -4.29
N LEU A 303 -27.72 -8.77 -3.27
CA LEU A 303 -26.28 -8.87 -2.92
C LEU A 303 -25.27 -9.28 -4.03
N ALA A 304 -25.60 -9.19 -5.31
CA ALA A 304 -24.67 -9.43 -6.41
C ALA A 304 -23.51 -8.42 -6.33
N SER A 305 -22.29 -8.95 -6.27
CA SER A 305 -21.06 -8.16 -6.26
C SER A 305 -21.01 -7.24 -7.48
N PRO A 306 -20.72 -5.94 -7.32
CA PRO A 306 -20.60 -5.01 -8.43
C PRO A 306 -19.45 -5.42 -9.34
N GLU A 307 -19.56 -5.08 -10.62
CA GLU A 307 -18.42 -5.21 -11.52
C GLU A 307 -17.32 -4.23 -11.10
N THR A 308 -16.09 -4.72 -11.09
CA THR A 308 -14.95 -4.02 -10.52
C THR A 308 -13.73 -4.19 -11.43
N TRP A 309 -12.98 -3.11 -11.65
CA TRP A 309 -11.79 -3.11 -12.48
C TRP A 309 -10.66 -2.36 -11.81
N LEU A 310 -9.44 -2.87 -11.93
CA LEU A 310 -8.25 -2.06 -11.76
C LEU A 310 -8.03 -1.26 -13.04
N PHE A 311 -7.55 -0.04 -12.93
CA PHE A 311 -7.18 0.75 -14.11
C PHE A 311 -5.89 1.52 -13.91
N VAL A 312 -5.26 1.87 -15.03
CA VAL A 312 -4.20 2.87 -15.11
C VAL A 312 -4.50 3.80 -16.28
N GLU A 313 -4.27 5.10 -16.10
CA GLU A 313 -4.52 6.09 -17.16
C GLU A 313 -3.44 7.18 -17.16
N ALA A 314 -3.11 7.68 -18.34
CA ALA A 314 -2.28 8.87 -18.50
C ALA A 314 -3.16 10.07 -18.87
N VAL A 315 -3.11 11.12 -18.06
CA VAL A 315 -3.95 12.30 -18.20
C VAL A 315 -3.08 13.54 -18.27
N GLY A 316 -3.27 14.38 -19.28
CA GLY A 316 -2.50 15.60 -19.42
C GLY A 316 -3.25 16.67 -20.20
N GLY A 317 -3.01 17.94 -19.89
CA GLY A 317 -3.67 19.04 -20.60
C GLY A 317 -3.37 19.05 -22.09
N SER A 318 -2.17 18.62 -22.50
CA SER A 318 -1.82 18.45 -23.91
C SER A 318 -2.42 17.19 -24.53
N LEU A 319 -2.50 16.08 -23.79
CA LEU A 319 -3.14 14.84 -24.27
C LEU A 319 -4.63 15.06 -24.55
N ASN A 320 -5.34 15.70 -23.61
CA ASN A 320 -6.75 16.02 -23.75
C ASN A 320 -7.03 16.95 -24.94
N ARG A 321 -6.14 17.90 -25.25
CA ARG A 321 -6.28 18.79 -26.41
C ARG A 321 -6.04 18.10 -27.74
N ALA A 322 -5.24 17.04 -27.74
CA ALA A 322 -4.99 16.21 -28.91
C ALA A 322 -5.98 15.04 -29.04
N ASP A 323 -6.97 14.96 -28.14
CA ASP A 323 -7.94 13.85 -28.09
C ASP A 323 -7.27 12.46 -28.00
N LEU A 324 -6.16 12.40 -27.26
CA LEU A 324 -5.41 11.16 -27.05
C LEU A 324 -5.71 10.58 -25.67
N GLU A 325 -6.28 9.38 -25.65
CA GLU A 325 -6.57 8.62 -24.44
C GLU A 325 -5.60 7.44 -24.31
N TYR A 326 -4.88 7.38 -23.19
CA TYR A 326 -4.11 6.19 -22.82
C TYR A 326 -4.70 5.64 -21.54
N PHE A 327 -5.35 4.49 -21.69
CA PHE A 327 -6.11 3.85 -20.63
C PHE A 327 -5.94 2.33 -20.75
N ARG A 328 -5.73 1.68 -19.61
CA ARG A 328 -5.71 0.21 -19.52
C ARG A 328 -6.49 -0.20 -18.29
N GLU A 329 -7.31 -1.23 -18.43
CA GLU A 329 -8.08 -1.79 -17.32
C GLU A 329 -8.03 -3.32 -17.29
N GLN A 330 -8.29 -3.87 -16.11
CA GLN A 330 -8.37 -5.29 -15.85
C GLN A 330 -9.54 -5.57 -14.90
N LYS A 331 -10.51 -6.37 -15.34
CA LYS A 331 -11.63 -6.81 -14.49
C LYS A 331 -11.10 -7.69 -13.35
N ILE A 332 -11.58 -7.42 -12.13
CA ILE A 332 -11.25 -8.15 -10.91
C ILE A 332 -12.51 -8.41 -10.07
N GLY A 333 -12.41 -9.31 -9.08
CA GLY A 333 -13.48 -9.51 -8.11
C GLY A 333 -13.59 -8.34 -7.13
N TYR A 334 -14.81 -7.90 -6.83
CA TYR A 334 -15.05 -6.85 -5.81
C TYR A 334 -14.54 -7.26 -4.42
N ASP A 335 -14.57 -8.56 -4.11
CA ASP A 335 -14.03 -9.11 -2.88
C ASP A 335 -12.52 -8.90 -2.74
N MET A 336 -11.78 -8.87 -3.87
CA MET A 336 -10.34 -8.66 -3.88
C MET A 336 -9.93 -7.29 -3.34
N VAL A 337 -10.76 -6.27 -3.48
CA VAL A 337 -10.51 -4.91 -2.98
C VAL A 337 -11.30 -4.58 -1.71
N THR A 338 -12.04 -5.56 -1.17
CA THR A 338 -12.85 -5.40 0.03
C THR A 338 -12.48 -6.42 1.10
N LYS A 339 -13.25 -7.51 1.24
CA LYS A 339 -13.09 -8.49 2.33
C LYS A 339 -11.78 -9.28 2.26
N ASN A 340 -11.21 -9.43 1.07
CA ASN A 340 -9.97 -10.18 0.81
C ASN A 340 -8.79 -9.26 0.45
N ALA A 341 -8.92 -7.94 0.67
CA ALA A 341 -7.91 -6.95 0.29
C ALA A 341 -6.52 -7.26 0.87
N ASP A 342 -6.45 -7.68 2.12
CA ASP A 342 -5.23 -8.02 2.85
C ASP A 342 -4.47 -9.23 2.28
N VAL A 343 -5.19 -10.20 1.70
CA VAL A 343 -4.62 -11.42 1.10
C VAL A 343 -4.34 -11.24 -0.39
N LYS A 344 -5.12 -10.40 -1.08
CA LYS A 344 -5.02 -10.20 -2.53
C LYS A 344 -4.09 -9.04 -2.94
N THR A 345 -3.50 -8.32 -1.99
CA THR A 345 -2.57 -7.20 -2.23
C THR A 345 -1.51 -7.50 -3.28
N ALA A 346 -0.75 -8.59 -3.12
CA ALA A 346 0.33 -8.94 -4.05
C ALA A 346 -0.18 -9.21 -5.47
N THR A 347 -1.35 -9.81 -5.60
CA THR A 347 -2.01 -10.03 -6.90
C THR A 347 -2.43 -8.71 -7.54
N ILE A 348 -3.03 -7.81 -6.76
CA ILE A 348 -3.45 -6.48 -7.22
C ILE A 348 -2.25 -5.66 -7.68
N GLU A 349 -1.19 -5.61 -6.89
CA GLU A 349 0.06 -4.91 -7.22
C GLU A 349 0.68 -5.45 -8.52
N LYS A 350 0.74 -6.78 -8.68
CA LYS A 350 1.21 -7.42 -9.92
C LYS A 350 0.39 -7.00 -11.15
N HIS A 351 -0.93 -6.94 -11.01
CA HIS A 351 -1.79 -6.47 -12.11
C HIS A 351 -1.54 -5.00 -12.43
N ILE A 352 -1.50 -4.12 -11.43
CA ILE A 352 -1.25 -2.69 -11.62
C ILE A 352 0.12 -2.46 -12.23
N HIS A 353 1.16 -3.13 -11.76
CA HIS A 353 2.51 -3.02 -12.30
C HIS A 353 2.55 -3.38 -13.79
N ARG A 354 1.95 -4.51 -14.18
CA ARG A 354 1.87 -4.91 -15.60
C ARG A 354 1.12 -3.89 -16.44
N MET A 355 -0.04 -3.43 -15.98
CA MET A 355 -0.83 -2.44 -16.70
C MET A 355 -0.07 -1.11 -16.83
N LEU A 356 0.57 -0.65 -15.74
CA LEU A 356 1.38 0.56 -15.71
C LEU A 356 2.55 0.48 -16.69
N LEU A 357 3.26 -0.65 -16.73
CA LEU A 357 4.34 -0.87 -17.69
C LEU A 357 3.82 -0.79 -19.13
N GLY A 358 2.67 -1.41 -19.42
CA GLY A 358 2.00 -1.30 -20.72
C GLY A 358 1.67 0.15 -21.08
N LEU A 359 1.01 0.87 -20.16
CA LEU A 359 0.63 2.27 -20.35
C LEU A 359 1.85 3.16 -20.63
N VAL A 360 2.91 3.02 -19.84
CA VAL A 360 4.15 3.80 -20.00
C VAL A 360 4.78 3.53 -21.36
N LYS A 361 4.77 2.28 -21.83
CA LYS A 361 5.28 1.92 -23.17
C LYS A 361 4.45 2.55 -24.28
N ASP A 362 3.12 2.55 -24.16
CA ASP A 362 2.24 3.16 -25.16
C ASP A 362 2.47 4.66 -25.27
N VAL A 363 2.39 5.39 -24.14
CA VAL A 363 2.54 6.85 -24.10
C VAL A 363 3.92 7.29 -24.60
N ARG A 364 4.97 6.55 -24.23
CA ARG A 364 6.35 6.85 -24.67
C ARG A 364 6.57 6.50 -26.15
N GLY A 365 5.99 5.39 -26.61
CA GLY A 365 6.15 4.89 -27.97
C GLY A 365 5.41 5.74 -29.01
N ASP A 366 4.37 6.45 -28.57
CA ASP A 366 3.60 7.33 -29.43
C ASP A 366 4.38 8.61 -29.79
N ARG A 367 4.61 8.78 -31.10
CA ARG A 367 5.28 9.97 -31.66
C ARG A 367 4.34 11.17 -31.78
N ASN A 368 3.03 10.94 -31.80
CA ASN A 368 2.00 11.96 -31.88
C ASN A 368 1.61 12.50 -30.49
N ALA A 369 1.98 11.81 -29.41
CA ALA A 369 1.76 12.27 -28.05
C ALA A 369 2.43 13.65 -27.80
N PRO A 370 1.66 14.72 -27.51
CA PRO A 370 2.18 16.06 -27.27
C PRO A 370 2.75 16.21 -25.84
N ILE A 371 3.71 15.35 -25.51
CA ILE A 371 4.45 15.34 -24.24
C ILE A 371 5.83 15.98 -24.41
N THR A 372 6.33 16.64 -23.37
CA THR A 372 7.65 17.30 -23.42
C THR A 372 8.80 16.27 -23.49
N VAL A 373 9.98 16.72 -23.91
CA VAL A 373 11.21 15.90 -23.87
C VAL A 373 11.47 15.37 -22.46
N SER A 374 11.35 16.23 -21.44
CA SER A 374 11.51 15.83 -20.03
C SER A 374 10.51 14.76 -19.59
N GLN A 375 9.25 14.85 -20.01
CA GLN A 375 8.23 13.82 -19.73
C GLN A 375 8.57 12.51 -20.42
N ARG A 376 9.04 12.55 -21.66
CA ARG A 376 9.45 11.36 -22.41
C ARG A 376 10.66 10.67 -21.77
N GLU A 377 11.63 11.45 -21.29
CA GLU A 377 12.76 10.93 -20.50
C GLU A 377 12.31 10.29 -19.19
N ALA A 378 11.37 10.93 -18.49
CA ALA A 378 10.81 10.40 -17.25
C ALA A 378 10.09 9.06 -17.46
N LEU A 379 9.25 8.97 -18.48
CA LEU A 379 8.60 7.72 -18.88
C LEU A 379 9.64 6.66 -19.27
N THR A 380 10.75 7.05 -19.88
CA THR A 380 11.86 6.14 -20.19
C THR A 380 12.54 5.59 -18.93
N ARG A 381 12.79 6.45 -17.93
CA ARG A 381 13.35 6.02 -16.64
C ARG A 381 12.36 5.15 -15.86
N LEU A 382 11.07 5.51 -15.90
CA LEU A 382 9.99 4.75 -15.27
C LEU A 382 9.88 3.35 -15.87
N ASP A 383 9.86 3.22 -17.21
CA ASP A 383 9.87 1.93 -17.91
C ASP A 383 11.07 1.07 -17.51
N LYS A 384 12.28 1.65 -17.50
CA LYS A 384 13.49 0.95 -17.06
C LYS A 384 13.39 0.47 -15.61
N SER A 385 12.87 1.30 -14.71
CA SER A 385 12.74 0.95 -13.29
C SER A 385 11.69 -0.13 -13.07
N LEU A 386 10.52 -0.01 -13.71
CA LEU A 386 9.45 -1.00 -13.62
C LEU A 386 9.84 -2.34 -14.25
N THR A 387 10.63 -2.33 -15.32
CA THR A 387 11.08 -3.58 -15.98
C THR A 387 12.07 -4.36 -15.12
N LYS A 388 12.93 -3.68 -14.36
CA LYS A 388 13.91 -4.34 -13.46
C LYS A 388 13.26 -5.18 -12.36
N ASP A 389 12.10 -4.75 -11.88
CA ASP A 389 11.38 -5.41 -10.78
C ASP A 389 10.44 -6.52 -11.26
N MET A 390 10.37 -6.78 -12.57
CA MET A 390 9.75 -8.01 -13.08
C MET A 390 10.68 -9.20 -12.83
N ILE A 391 10.57 -9.82 -11.66
CA ILE A 391 11.15 -11.13 -11.39
C ILE A 391 10.60 -12.12 -12.45
N PRO A 392 11.45 -12.84 -13.22
CA PRO A 392 10.99 -13.94 -14.06
C PRO A 392 10.35 -15.00 -13.17
N VAL A 393 9.17 -15.48 -13.57
CA VAL A 393 8.43 -16.54 -12.86
C VAL A 393 9.26 -17.80 -12.76
#